data_AF-A0A7J6X6A6-F1
#
_entry.id   AF-A0A7J6X6A6-F1
#
_cell.length_a   1.000
_cell.length_b   1.000
_cell.length_c   1.000
_cell.angle_alpha   90.00
_cell.angle_beta   90.00
_cell.angle_gamma   90.00
#
_symmetry.space_group_name_H-M   'P 1'
#
loop_
_entity.id
_entity.type
_entity.pdbx_description
1 polymer ?
#
loop_
_entity_poly.entity_id
_entity_poly.type
_entity_poly.pdbx_seq_one_letter_code
_entity_poly.pdbx_strand_id
1 'polypeptide(L)'
;MVRFSGARLAYLLTRRSLASRLCNYAPYTVNETLHRGFFSGVCSSPQITECLNFENVKLNNGVWSGALLGGLGGRRCIHATGPTSMSAKDYYDILGVSKKASPSEIKKAYYGLAKKLHPDTNKDDADAERKFQEVQRAYEVLKDEEKRSTYDQIGHDAFEQHSAGGDASGFHGGFNPFEDLFKNSGGGMNDFFNMFRRDYGGPDVKVTLELSFMEAVQGCSRSVTFQTDVSCDDCGGTGVPPGTRPETCKPCRGSGVIIMQKGPFRMQSTCPTCGGAGKTVTNYCNACKGKRVVKRPKTVKIDIPAGIDDSQQIKMSRNGGADPEGNQPGDLYITVKVQADPVFRREGADIHVDAVLSITQAILGGTTQVPTLTGDVVLKVNSGTQPGQKVVLRKKGEGAS
;
A
#
# COMPACT_ATOMS: atom_id res chain seq x y z
N MET A 1 -70.62 -4.75 26.92
CA MET A 1 -70.20 -3.53 26.23
C MET A 1 -69.33 -3.92 25.05
N VAL A 2 -69.86 -3.66 23.85
CA VAL A 2 -69.28 -3.68 22.49
C VAL A 2 -68.38 -4.86 22.07
N ARG A 3 -69.02 -5.79 21.33
CA ARG A 3 -68.38 -6.66 20.32
C ARG A 3 -68.25 -5.87 19.02
N PHE A 4 -67.15 -6.06 18.28
CA PHE A 4 -67.15 -5.90 16.83
C PHE A 4 -66.32 -7.02 16.18
N SER A 5 -66.99 -7.70 15.25
CA SER A 5 -66.49 -8.77 14.40
C SER A 5 -65.80 -8.19 13.17
N GLY A 6 -64.80 -8.92 12.63
CA GLY A 6 -64.19 -8.57 11.34
C GLY A 6 -63.33 -9.71 10.80
N ALA A 7 -63.98 -10.69 10.18
CA ALA A 7 -63.34 -11.75 9.42
C ALA A 7 -62.83 -11.23 8.06
N ARG A 8 -61.70 -11.77 7.56
CA ARG A 8 -61.60 -12.36 6.20
C ARG A 8 -60.20 -12.93 5.89
N LEU A 9 -60.21 -14.25 5.68
CA LEU A 9 -59.55 -15.03 4.61
C LEU A 9 -58.05 -14.85 4.34
N ALA A 10 -57.26 -15.84 4.76
CA ALA A 10 -55.98 -16.20 4.17
C ALA A 10 -56.02 -17.68 3.72
N TYR A 11 -55.73 -17.94 2.45
CA TYR A 11 -55.65 -19.27 1.85
C TYR A 11 -54.20 -19.52 1.41
N LEU A 12 -53.55 -20.52 2.03
CA LEU A 12 -52.83 -21.68 1.44
C LEU A 12 -52.15 -21.46 0.06
N LEU A 13 -50.91 -21.86 -0.28
CA LEU A 13 -49.99 -22.92 0.17
C LEU A 13 -48.62 -22.80 -0.57
N THR A 14 -47.59 -23.45 0.01
CA THR A 14 -46.41 -24.13 -0.61
C THR A 14 -45.36 -23.32 -1.39
N ARG A 15 -44.10 -23.20 -0.94
CA ARG A 15 -42.94 -24.14 -0.88
C ARG A 15 -42.16 -24.36 -2.21
N ARG A 16 -40.85 -24.07 -2.11
CA ARG A 16 -39.65 -24.67 -2.75
C ARG A 16 -39.05 -24.11 -4.06
N SER A 17 -37.97 -23.34 -3.85
CA SER A 17 -36.58 -23.50 -4.32
C SER A 17 -36.20 -23.98 -5.74
N LEU A 18 -35.38 -23.11 -6.36
CA LEU A 18 -34.09 -23.32 -7.07
C LEU A 18 -34.05 -23.87 -8.52
N ALA A 19 -33.52 -22.97 -9.37
CA ALA A 19 -32.46 -23.11 -10.38
C ALA A 19 -32.72 -23.87 -11.69
N SER A 20 -32.59 -23.15 -12.81
CA SER A 20 -31.44 -23.23 -13.76
C SER A 20 -31.81 -23.09 -15.26
N ARG A 21 -30.96 -22.31 -15.94
CA ARG A 21 -30.55 -22.35 -17.37
C ARG A 21 -31.55 -22.04 -18.50
N LEU A 22 -31.38 -20.81 -18.99
CA LEU A 22 -31.18 -20.34 -20.38
C LEU A 22 -31.48 -21.31 -21.54
N CYS A 23 -32.42 -20.88 -22.40
CA CYS A 23 -32.65 -21.36 -23.75
C CYS A 23 -31.79 -20.61 -24.79
N ASN A 24 -31.27 -21.40 -25.73
CA ASN A 24 -30.62 -21.01 -26.98
C ASN A 24 -31.61 -20.43 -28.00
N TYR A 25 -31.10 -19.66 -28.97
CA TYR A 25 -31.54 -19.76 -30.37
C TYR A 25 -30.37 -19.48 -31.33
N ALA A 26 -30.09 -20.47 -32.18
CA ALA A 26 -29.18 -20.49 -33.32
C ALA A 26 -29.95 -20.01 -34.59
N PRO A 27 -29.54 -20.22 -35.87
CA PRO A 27 -28.32 -20.84 -36.43
C PRO A 27 -27.75 -20.11 -37.68
N TYR A 28 -26.67 -20.60 -38.29
CA TYR A 28 -26.60 -20.97 -39.72
C TYR A 28 -25.35 -21.84 -39.97
N THR A 29 -25.58 -22.94 -40.68
CA THR A 29 -24.73 -24.06 -41.11
C THR A 29 -23.96 -23.75 -42.40
N VAL A 30 -22.80 -24.39 -42.70
CA VAL A 30 -22.62 -25.41 -43.78
C VAL A 30 -21.24 -26.14 -43.71
N ASN A 31 -21.28 -27.47 -43.80
CA ASN A 31 -20.37 -28.49 -44.41
C ASN A 31 -18.84 -28.52 -44.17
N GLU A 32 -18.29 -29.59 -43.57
CA GLU A 32 -17.85 -30.89 -44.17
C GLU A 32 -16.38 -30.79 -44.65
N THR A 33 -15.38 -31.41 -44.01
CA THR A 33 -14.93 -32.78 -44.29
C THR A 33 -13.70 -33.14 -43.42
N LEU A 34 -13.55 -34.44 -43.13
CA LEU A 34 -12.46 -35.11 -42.41
C LEU A 34 -11.10 -35.01 -43.11
N HIS A 35 -10.01 -34.88 -42.35
CA HIS A 35 -8.77 -35.66 -42.55
C HIS A 35 -7.85 -35.62 -41.30
N ARG A 36 -7.36 -36.82 -40.93
CA ARG A 36 -6.34 -37.08 -39.89
C ARG A 36 -4.96 -36.57 -40.34
N GLY A 37 -4.18 -36.04 -39.39
CA GLY A 37 -2.73 -35.88 -39.50
C GLY A 37 -2.09 -35.55 -38.16
N PHE A 38 -1.23 -36.45 -37.66
CA PHE A 38 -0.33 -36.24 -36.53
C PHE A 38 0.68 -35.12 -36.84
N PHE A 39 1.07 -34.29 -35.87
CA PHE A 39 2.46 -34.13 -35.39
C PHE A 39 2.58 -32.95 -34.40
N SER A 40 3.51 -33.15 -33.46
CA SER A 40 4.00 -32.29 -32.39
C SER A 40 4.35 -30.86 -32.79
N GLY A 41 3.83 -29.88 -32.04
CA GLY A 41 4.16 -28.46 -32.16
C GLY A 41 5.04 -27.97 -31.00
N VAL A 42 6.31 -27.68 -31.34
CA VAL A 42 7.15 -26.69 -30.65
C VAL A 42 6.73 -25.33 -31.19
N CYS A 43 6.25 -24.43 -30.34
CA CYS A 43 5.92 -23.06 -30.71
C CYS A 43 7.06 -22.12 -30.34
N SER A 44 7.74 -21.62 -31.37
CA SER A 44 8.50 -20.37 -31.37
C SER A 44 7.91 -19.46 -32.45
N SER A 45 7.99 -18.13 -32.21
CA SER A 45 7.78 -16.97 -33.12
C SER A 45 6.60 -16.07 -32.71
N PRO A 46 6.55 -14.79 -33.10
CA PRO A 46 7.64 -13.80 -33.22
C PRO A 46 7.26 -12.41 -32.62
N GLN A 47 8.26 -11.53 -32.46
CA GLN A 47 8.10 -10.11 -32.15
C GLN A 47 7.69 -9.30 -33.39
N ILE A 48 6.72 -8.41 -33.21
CA ILE A 48 6.28 -7.42 -34.20
C ILE A 48 7.06 -6.11 -33.96
N THR A 49 7.70 -5.64 -35.01
CA THR A 49 8.25 -4.29 -35.19
C THR A 49 7.16 -3.40 -35.77
N GLU A 50 6.90 -2.25 -35.14
CA GLU A 50 6.15 -1.15 -35.77
C GLU A 50 6.94 0.15 -35.59
N CYS A 51 7.35 0.71 -36.72
CA CYS A 51 8.11 1.94 -36.84
C CYS A 51 7.14 3.10 -37.04
N LEU A 52 7.30 4.20 -36.29
CA LEU A 52 6.67 5.48 -36.58
C LEU A 52 7.71 6.48 -37.10
N ASN A 53 7.42 7.01 -38.29
CA ASN A 53 8.15 8.07 -38.97
C ASN A 53 7.91 9.44 -38.30
N PHE A 54 8.94 10.29 -38.32
CA PHE A 54 8.75 11.73 -38.52
C PHE A 54 9.91 12.31 -39.37
N GLU A 55 9.51 12.87 -40.49
CA GLU A 55 10.19 13.82 -41.39
C GLU A 55 10.64 15.11 -40.64
N ASN A 56 11.48 16.05 -41.10
CA ASN A 56 12.22 16.39 -42.32
C ASN A 56 13.14 17.57 -41.90
N VAL A 57 14.43 17.64 -42.26
CA VAL A 57 15.11 18.93 -42.53
C VAL A 57 16.19 18.74 -43.61
N LYS A 58 16.03 19.54 -44.67
CA LYS A 58 16.90 19.72 -45.84
C LYS A 58 18.30 20.21 -45.51
N LEU A 59 19.30 19.73 -46.25
CA LEU A 59 20.38 20.58 -46.75
C LEU A 59 20.88 20.07 -48.11
N ASN A 60 21.00 21.02 -49.02
CA ASN A 60 21.20 20.89 -50.46
C ASN A 60 22.64 21.34 -50.78
N ASN A 61 23.36 20.62 -51.66
CA ASN A 61 24.13 21.15 -52.81
C ASN A 61 25.40 20.35 -53.18
N GLY A 62 25.50 20.06 -54.49
CA GLY A 62 26.74 20.01 -55.30
C GLY A 62 27.47 18.67 -55.33
N VAL A 63 27.31 17.78 -56.32
CA VAL A 63 27.92 17.80 -57.68
C VAL A 63 29.45 17.96 -57.58
N TRP A 64 30.32 17.04 -58.01
CA TRP A 64 30.53 16.56 -59.39
C TRP A 64 31.57 15.41 -59.45
N SER A 65 31.45 14.54 -60.48
CA SER A 65 32.54 13.77 -61.15
C SER A 65 33.29 12.71 -60.32
N GLY A 66 33.53 11.47 -60.75
CA GLY A 66 33.50 10.84 -62.07
C GLY A 66 34.57 9.74 -62.08
N ALA A 67 34.16 8.52 -62.43
CA ALA A 67 34.93 7.46 -63.10
C ALA A 67 36.15 6.77 -62.43
N LEU A 68 35.98 5.44 -62.31
CA LEU A 68 36.87 4.35 -62.76
C LEU A 68 37.98 3.76 -61.86
N LEU A 69 37.89 2.42 -61.78
CA LEU A 69 38.94 1.39 -61.77
C LEU A 69 39.78 1.15 -60.51
N GLY A 70 39.49 0.02 -59.85
CA GLY A 70 40.38 -1.15 -59.77
C GLY A 70 41.75 -0.99 -59.12
N GLY A 71 41.98 -1.73 -58.02
CA GLY A 71 43.34 -1.96 -57.53
C GLY A 71 43.40 -2.43 -56.08
N LEU A 72 43.61 -3.73 -55.91
CA LEU A 72 43.92 -4.40 -54.65
C LEU A 72 45.14 -3.73 -53.96
N GLY A 73 44.97 -3.32 -52.71
CA GLY A 73 46.04 -2.77 -51.90
C GLY A 73 45.74 -2.94 -50.42
N GLY A 74 46.34 -3.96 -49.80
CA GLY A 74 46.21 -4.26 -48.38
C GLY A 74 46.59 -3.07 -47.50
N ARG A 75 45.62 -2.57 -46.74
CA ARG A 75 45.84 -1.59 -45.67
C ARG A 75 45.92 -2.34 -44.34
N ARG A 76 47.09 -2.18 -43.71
CA ARG A 76 47.41 -2.61 -42.35
C ARG A 76 46.43 -1.91 -41.40
N CYS A 77 45.63 -2.68 -40.67
CA CYS A 77 44.96 -2.18 -39.48
C CYS A 77 45.98 -2.24 -38.33
N ILE A 78 46.54 -1.08 -37.97
CA ILE A 78 47.22 -0.90 -36.70
C ILE A 78 46.11 -1.00 -35.64
N HIS A 79 45.90 -2.20 -35.11
CA HIS A 79 45.09 -2.36 -33.91
C HIS A 79 45.90 -1.79 -32.75
N ALA A 80 45.57 -0.58 -32.34
CA ALA A 80 45.96 -0.09 -31.04
C ALA A 80 45.23 -0.96 -30.00
N THR A 81 45.96 -1.88 -29.38
CA THR A 81 45.55 -2.58 -28.17
C THR A 81 45.53 -1.56 -27.03
N GLY A 82 44.53 -0.68 -27.02
CA GLY A 82 44.11 0.00 -25.80
C GLY A 82 43.20 -0.96 -25.05
N PRO A 83 43.53 -1.39 -23.81
CA PRO A 83 42.55 -2.08 -23.00
C PRO A 83 41.53 -1.02 -22.56
N THR A 84 40.55 -0.73 -23.40
CA THR A 84 39.28 -0.16 -22.92
C THR A 84 38.42 -1.30 -22.39
N SER A 85 38.99 -2.06 -21.47
CA SER A 85 38.20 -2.54 -20.36
C SER A 85 38.19 -1.36 -19.40
N MET A 86 37.08 -0.64 -19.30
CA MET A 86 36.79 0.04 -18.04
C MET A 86 36.58 -1.08 -17.02
N SER A 87 37.68 -1.67 -16.57
CA SER A 87 37.68 -2.59 -15.45
C SER A 87 37.01 -1.82 -14.32
N ALA A 88 35.89 -2.34 -13.83
CA ALA A 88 35.19 -1.73 -12.71
C ALA A 88 36.23 -1.49 -11.61
N LYS A 89 36.34 -0.23 -11.16
CA LYS A 89 37.38 0.17 -10.22
C LYS A 89 37.06 -0.48 -8.87
N ASP A 90 38.02 -1.22 -8.31
CA ASP A 90 37.88 -1.79 -6.96
C ASP A 90 37.50 -0.70 -5.95
N TYR A 91 36.73 -1.04 -4.91
CA TYR A 91 36.37 -0.09 -3.84
C TYR A 91 37.57 0.55 -3.14
N TYR A 92 38.69 -0.19 -3.04
CA TYR A 92 39.95 0.34 -2.53
C TYR A 92 40.54 1.42 -3.46
N ASP A 93 40.44 1.23 -4.78
CA ASP A 93 40.90 2.20 -5.78
C ASP A 93 39.98 3.44 -5.84
N ILE A 94 38.67 3.25 -5.64
CA ILE A 94 37.69 4.34 -5.55
C ILE A 94 37.97 5.24 -4.34
N LEU A 95 38.32 4.65 -3.19
CA LEU A 95 38.72 5.42 -2.00
C LEU A 95 40.19 5.88 -2.04
N GLY A 96 41.00 5.37 -2.97
CA GLY A 96 42.42 5.68 -3.08
C GLY A 96 43.26 5.14 -1.92
N VAL A 97 42.88 4.00 -1.36
CA VAL A 97 43.53 3.36 -0.21
C VAL A 97 44.06 1.98 -0.56
N SER A 98 45.07 1.50 0.17
CA SER A 98 45.60 0.15 -0.03
C SER A 98 44.60 -0.92 0.44
N LYS A 99 44.62 -2.11 -0.17
CA LYS A 99 43.83 -3.28 0.29
C LYS A 99 44.11 -3.65 1.76
N LYS A 100 45.30 -3.34 2.26
CA LYS A 100 45.72 -3.53 3.67
C LYS A 100 45.44 -2.33 4.59
N ALA A 101 44.67 -1.33 4.13
CA ALA A 101 44.40 -0.13 4.91
C ALA A 101 43.63 -0.44 6.20
N SER A 102 43.99 0.28 7.26
CA SER A 102 43.27 0.22 8.55
C SER A 102 41.89 0.88 8.43
N PRO A 103 40.91 0.51 9.28
CA PRO A 103 39.59 1.15 9.30
C PRO A 103 39.65 2.68 9.49
N SER A 104 40.64 3.16 10.24
CA SER A 104 40.92 4.60 10.43
C SER A 104 41.36 5.30 9.16
N GLU A 105 42.15 4.65 8.30
CA GLU A 105 42.62 5.22 7.03
C GLU A 105 41.50 5.24 6.00
N ILE A 106 40.68 4.19 5.93
CA ILE A 106 39.47 4.10 5.08
C ILE A 106 38.50 5.23 5.43
N LYS A 107 38.24 5.42 6.74
CA LYS A 107 37.41 6.52 7.24
C LYS A 107 37.98 7.88 6.85
N LYS A 108 39.28 8.11 7.04
CA LYS A 108 39.94 9.38 6.70
C LYS A 108 39.88 9.70 5.20
N ALA A 109 40.07 8.68 4.35
CA ALA A 109 39.98 8.83 2.90
C ALA A 109 38.55 9.17 2.45
N TYR A 110 37.54 8.50 3.01
CA TYR A 110 36.14 8.79 2.76
C TYR A 110 35.78 10.24 3.10
N TYR A 111 36.10 10.74 4.30
CA TYR A 111 35.81 12.14 4.65
C TYR A 111 36.55 13.15 3.76
N GLY A 112 37.76 12.81 3.33
CA GLY A 112 38.54 13.63 2.40
C GLY A 112 37.90 13.74 1.01
N LEU A 113 37.33 12.66 0.49
CA LEU A 113 36.65 12.62 -0.80
C LEU A 113 35.23 13.18 -0.72
N ALA A 114 34.48 12.86 0.34
CA ALA A 114 33.13 13.35 0.59
C ALA A 114 33.09 14.89 0.68
N LYS A 115 34.09 15.52 1.31
CA LYS A 115 34.20 16.98 1.35
C LYS A 115 34.48 17.59 -0.01
N LYS A 116 35.25 16.90 -0.87
CA LYS A 116 35.60 17.38 -2.22
C LYS A 116 34.46 17.19 -3.23
N LEU A 117 33.66 16.15 -3.05
CA LEU A 117 32.57 15.74 -3.95
C LEU A 117 31.17 16.12 -3.41
N HIS A 118 31.11 16.93 -2.35
CA HIS A 118 29.84 17.30 -1.73
C HIS A 118 28.93 18.07 -2.71
N PRO A 119 27.63 17.76 -2.78
CA PRO A 119 26.70 18.41 -3.71
C PRO A 119 26.63 19.93 -3.51
N ASP A 120 26.80 20.42 -2.27
CA ASP A 120 26.84 21.88 -2.02
C ASP A 120 28.05 22.59 -2.61
N THR A 121 29.17 21.90 -2.82
CA THR A 121 30.40 22.49 -3.38
C THR A 121 30.46 22.31 -4.90
N ASN A 122 29.81 21.29 -5.45
CA ASN A 122 29.76 20.99 -6.89
C ASN A 122 28.29 20.84 -7.35
N LYS A 123 27.56 21.96 -7.38
CA LYS A 123 26.10 21.97 -7.67
C LYS A 123 25.77 21.72 -9.15
N ASP A 124 26.73 21.92 -10.06
CA ASP A 124 26.50 21.90 -11.51
C ASP A 124 27.17 20.70 -12.22
N ASP A 125 27.87 19.82 -11.48
CA ASP A 125 28.61 18.68 -12.03
C ASP A 125 27.91 17.34 -11.75
N ALA A 126 27.18 16.82 -12.74
CA ALA A 126 26.54 15.50 -12.68
C ALA A 126 27.55 14.34 -12.44
N ASP A 127 28.82 14.54 -12.84
CA ASP A 127 29.89 13.58 -12.60
C ASP A 127 30.38 13.57 -11.14
N ALA A 128 30.21 14.68 -10.39
CA ALA A 128 30.58 14.74 -8.98
C ALA A 128 29.60 13.94 -8.11
N GLU A 129 28.31 14.01 -8.44
CA GLU A 129 27.26 13.21 -7.79
C GLU A 129 27.47 11.71 -8.01
N ARG A 130 27.75 11.28 -9.26
CA ARG A 130 28.02 9.86 -9.57
C ARG A 130 29.23 9.33 -8.78
N LYS A 131 30.32 10.11 -8.73
CA LYS A 131 31.52 9.74 -7.96
C LYS A 131 31.27 9.73 -6.45
N PHE A 132 30.42 10.62 -5.94
CA PHE A 132 30.04 10.66 -4.53
C PHE A 132 29.28 9.38 -4.14
N GLN A 133 28.34 8.94 -4.98
CA GLN A 133 27.60 7.69 -4.78
C GLN A 133 28.51 6.46 -4.82
N GLU A 134 29.49 6.42 -5.74
CA GLU A 134 30.51 5.35 -5.78
C GLU A 134 31.38 5.32 -4.51
N VAL A 135 31.83 6.48 -4.03
CA VAL A 135 32.62 6.62 -2.79
C VAL A 135 31.82 6.20 -1.56
N GLN A 136 30.52 6.51 -1.54
CA GLN A 136 29.63 6.10 -0.45
C GLN A 136 29.44 4.59 -0.41
N ARG A 137 29.16 3.95 -1.56
CA ARG A 137 29.05 2.49 -1.66
C ARG A 137 30.33 1.78 -1.24
N ALA A 138 31.48 2.27 -1.69
CA ALA A 138 32.79 1.75 -1.30
C ALA A 138 33.01 1.82 0.23
N TYR A 139 32.64 2.93 0.86
CA TYR A 139 32.78 3.08 2.31
C TYR A 139 31.82 2.18 3.11
N GLU A 140 30.58 2.00 2.64
CA GLU A 140 29.59 1.14 3.32
C GLU A 140 30.03 -0.33 3.38
N VAL A 141 30.69 -0.82 2.33
CA VAL A 141 31.21 -2.19 2.26
C VAL A 141 32.51 -2.32 3.06
N LEU A 142 33.43 -1.36 2.95
CA LEU A 142 34.75 -1.43 3.59
C LEU A 142 34.78 -1.01 5.07
N LYS A 143 33.72 -0.37 5.58
CA LYS A 143 33.58 0.02 7.00
C LYS A 143 33.27 -1.17 7.90
N ASP A 144 32.51 -2.15 7.41
CA ASP A 144 32.10 -3.33 8.17
C ASP A 144 33.07 -4.48 7.89
N GLU A 145 33.64 -5.05 8.96
CA GLU A 145 34.66 -6.10 8.85
C GLU A 145 34.11 -7.36 8.18
N GLU A 146 32.84 -7.70 8.42
CA GLU A 146 32.20 -8.87 7.83
C GLU A 146 32.01 -8.68 6.32
N LYS A 147 31.47 -7.52 5.92
CA LYS A 147 31.26 -7.18 4.50
C LYS A 147 32.58 -7.01 3.74
N ARG A 148 33.59 -6.44 4.39
CA ARG A 148 34.94 -6.31 3.83
C ARG A 148 35.56 -7.68 3.58
N SER A 149 35.44 -8.60 4.54
CA SER A 149 35.93 -9.97 4.38
C SER A 149 35.25 -10.70 3.22
N THR A 150 33.91 -10.57 3.11
CA THR A 150 33.15 -11.12 1.99
C THR A 150 33.55 -10.52 0.64
N TYR A 151 33.74 -9.21 0.58
CA TYR A 151 34.22 -8.51 -0.63
C TYR A 151 35.62 -8.97 -1.05
N ASP A 152 36.54 -9.10 -0.09
CA ASP A 152 37.92 -9.56 -0.34
C ASP A 152 37.98 -11.04 -0.79
N GLN A 153 37.01 -11.86 -0.38
CA GLN A 153 36.92 -13.28 -0.76
C GLN A 153 36.29 -13.51 -2.14
N ILE A 154 35.26 -12.74 -2.50
CA ILE A 154 34.47 -12.92 -3.73
C ILE A 154 35.04 -12.10 -4.90
N GLY A 155 35.66 -10.96 -4.60
CA GLY A 155 36.15 -10.01 -5.60
C GLY A 155 35.09 -9.01 -6.07
N HIS A 156 35.55 -7.88 -6.63
CA HIS A 156 34.69 -6.73 -6.97
C HIS A 156 33.58 -7.06 -7.97
N ASP A 157 33.91 -7.71 -9.09
CA ASP A 157 32.95 -7.99 -10.16
C ASP A 157 31.82 -8.91 -9.71
N ALA A 158 32.14 -9.94 -8.93
CA ALA A 158 31.15 -10.87 -8.39
C ALA A 158 30.34 -10.25 -7.24
N PHE A 159 30.93 -9.37 -6.43
CA PHE A 159 30.21 -8.64 -5.39
C PHE A 159 29.23 -7.60 -5.95
N GLU A 160 29.63 -6.85 -6.99
CA GLU A 160 28.73 -5.92 -7.70
C GLU A 160 27.64 -6.67 -8.46
N GLN A 161 27.94 -7.82 -9.08
CA GLN A 161 26.91 -8.65 -9.73
C GLN A 161 25.88 -9.23 -8.73
N HIS A 162 26.32 -9.55 -7.50
CA HIS A 162 25.43 -9.95 -6.40
C HIS A 162 24.71 -8.78 -5.73
N SER A 163 25.22 -7.55 -5.86
CA SER A 163 24.61 -6.35 -5.27
C SER A 163 23.70 -5.59 -6.25
N ALA A 164 23.89 -5.75 -7.56
CA ALA A 164 23.14 -5.07 -8.62
C ALA A 164 21.95 -5.91 -9.17
N GLY A 165 21.90 -7.21 -8.87
CA GLY A 165 20.68 -8.01 -9.00
C GLY A 165 19.83 -7.82 -7.73
N GLY A 166 18.68 -7.17 -7.86
CA GLY A 166 17.75 -6.92 -6.75
C GLY A 166 17.22 -8.21 -6.12
N ASP A 167 18.02 -8.81 -5.24
CA ASP A 167 17.65 -9.79 -4.23
C ASP A 167 18.82 -9.87 -3.25
N ALA A 168 18.77 -9.02 -2.22
CA ALA A 168 19.75 -9.00 -1.16
C ALA A 168 19.59 -10.24 -0.25
N SER A 169 20.10 -11.39 -0.69
CA SER A 169 20.37 -12.57 0.15
C SER A 169 21.20 -13.59 -0.63
N GLY A 170 22.52 -13.46 -0.57
CA GLY A 170 23.42 -14.31 -1.36
C GLY A 170 24.85 -14.40 -0.84
N PHE A 171 25.06 -14.61 0.47
CA PHE A 171 26.33 -15.17 0.96
C PHE A 171 26.14 -16.00 2.24
N HIS A 172 25.73 -17.27 2.09
CA HIS A 172 26.19 -18.38 2.95
C HIS A 172 25.79 -19.73 2.35
N GLY A 173 26.76 -20.43 1.78
CA GLY A 173 26.70 -21.89 1.64
C GLY A 173 27.07 -22.52 2.98
N GLY A 174 26.10 -23.16 3.63
CA GLY A 174 26.35 -23.94 4.85
C GLY A 174 25.12 -24.08 5.75
N PHE A 175 24.36 -25.17 5.55
CA PHE A 175 23.36 -25.71 6.48
C PHE A 175 22.33 -24.72 7.06
N ASN A 176 21.25 -24.46 6.32
CA ASN A 176 20.05 -23.82 6.89
C ASN A 176 18.79 -24.67 6.62
N PRO A 177 18.05 -25.10 7.66
CA PRO A 177 16.74 -25.77 7.54
C PRO A 177 15.63 -24.88 6.95
N PHE A 178 16.03 -23.74 6.39
CA PHE A 178 15.22 -22.75 5.70
C PHE A 178 15.02 -23.10 4.22
N GLU A 179 15.94 -23.88 3.62
CA GLU A 179 15.87 -24.23 2.19
C GLU A 179 14.77 -25.26 1.88
N ASP A 180 14.52 -26.20 2.79
CA ASP A 180 13.41 -27.18 2.66
C ASP A 180 12.02 -26.55 2.87
N LEU A 181 11.95 -25.39 3.54
CA LEU A 181 10.71 -24.61 3.66
C LEU A 181 10.49 -23.72 2.44
N PHE A 182 11.56 -23.32 1.75
CA PHE A 182 11.52 -22.44 0.59
C PHE A 182 11.27 -23.19 -0.74
N LYS A 183 11.70 -24.45 -0.84
CA LYS A 183 11.51 -25.24 -2.08
C LYS A 183 10.11 -25.86 -2.23
N ASN A 184 9.37 -26.06 -1.15
CA ASN A 184 8.07 -26.74 -1.20
C ASN A 184 6.84 -25.82 -1.08
N SER A 185 7.05 -24.50 -1.08
CA SER A 185 5.99 -23.50 -0.99
C SER A 185 6.24 -22.42 -2.03
N GLY A 186 5.54 -22.49 -3.16
CA GLY A 186 5.55 -21.49 -4.23
C GLY A 186 4.94 -20.15 -3.82
N GLY A 187 5.49 -19.52 -2.80
CA GLY A 187 5.14 -18.21 -2.25
C GLY A 187 6.36 -17.66 -1.51
N GLY A 188 6.98 -16.63 -2.10
CA GLY A 188 8.30 -16.15 -1.74
C GLY A 188 8.42 -15.54 -0.33
N MET A 189 9.64 -15.09 -0.03
CA MET A 189 10.08 -14.53 1.26
C MET A 189 9.18 -13.43 1.86
N ASN A 190 8.32 -12.82 1.05
CA ASN A 190 7.25 -11.93 1.48
C ASN A 190 6.22 -12.58 2.40
N ASP A 191 5.87 -13.86 2.21
CA ASP A 191 4.88 -14.53 3.08
C ASP A 191 5.47 -14.87 4.46
N PHE A 192 6.77 -15.14 4.54
CA PHE A 192 7.45 -15.38 5.82
C PHE A 192 7.64 -14.07 6.61
N PHE A 193 7.98 -12.97 5.92
CA PHE A 193 8.01 -11.64 6.54
C PHE A 193 6.61 -11.14 6.95
N ASN A 194 5.57 -11.45 6.16
CA ASN A 194 4.18 -11.17 6.52
C ASN A 194 3.66 -12.05 7.67
N MET A 195 4.15 -13.29 7.82
CA MET A 195 3.82 -14.16 8.97
C MET A 195 4.41 -13.62 10.29
N PHE A 196 5.59 -12.97 10.25
CA PHE A 196 6.17 -12.26 11.40
C PHE A 196 5.58 -10.86 11.63
N ARG A 197 4.94 -10.27 10.61
CA ARG A 197 4.01 -9.13 10.73
C ARG A 197 2.55 -9.58 10.78
N ARG A 198 2.24 -10.64 11.53
CA ARG A 198 0.87 -10.69 12.08
C ARG A 198 0.71 -9.38 12.83
N ASP A 199 -0.27 -8.58 12.44
CA ASP A 199 -0.68 -7.39 13.18
C ASP A 199 -1.06 -7.85 14.60
N TYR A 200 -0.07 -7.88 15.48
CA TYR A 200 -0.24 -8.14 16.91
C TYR A 200 -0.98 -6.94 17.45
N GLY A 201 -2.30 -7.02 17.43
CA GLY A 201 -3.15 -5.92 17.82
C GLY A 201 -4.62 -6.29 17.73
N GLY A 202 -5.42 -5.43 18.33
CA GLY A 202 -6.85 -5.60 18.34
C GLY A 202 -7.43 -5.39 16.94
N PRO A 203 -8.67 -5.86 16.70
CA PRO A 203 -9.29 -5.73 15.40
C PRO A 203 -9.62 -4.27 15.07
N ASP A 204 -9.36 -3.87 13.83
CA ASP A 204 -9.78 -2.59 13.29
C ASP A 204 -11.30 -2.52 13.16
N VAL A 205 -11.87 -1.35 13.42
CA VAL A 205 -13.31 -1.10 13.33
C VAL A 205 -13.59 -0.10 12.23
N LYS A 206 -14.58 -0.41 11.37
CA LYS A 206 -15.06 0.51 10.33
C LYS A 206 -16.46 0.97 10.69
N VAL A 207 -16.68 2.28 10.75
CA VAL A 207 -17.97 2.89 11.07
C VAL A 207 -18.33 3.90 9.99
N THR A 208 -19.59 3.95 9.59
CA THR A 208 -20.10 5.00 8.71
C THR A 208 -20.74 6.09 9.54
N LEU A 209 -20.33 7.33 9.34
CA LEU A 209 -20.92 8.50 9.97
C LEU A 209 -21.70 9.30 8.93
N GLU A 210 -23.01 9.42 9.14
CA GLU A 210 -23.86 10.25 8.29
C GLU A 210 -23.85 11.70 8.82
N LEU A 211 -23.55 12.64 7.93
CA LEU A 211 -23.56 14.08 8.22
C LEU A 211 -24.55 14.79 7.32
N SER A 212 -25.17 15.86 7.82
CA SER A 212 -25.88 16.79 6.96
C SER A 212 -24.91 17.61 6.11
N PHE A 213 -25.37 18.12 4.97
CA PHE A 213 -24.56 18.98 4.10
C PHE A 213 -23.99 20.20 4.84
N MET A 214 -24.83 20.87 5.65
CA MET A 214 -24.42 22.04 6.43
C MET A 214 -23.34 21.72 7.46
N GLU A 215 -23.39 20.54 8.09
CA GLU A 215 -22.37 20.10 9.05
C GLU A 215 -21.05 19.72 8.38
N ALA A 216 -21.12 19.11 7.19
CA ALA A 216 -19.94 18.80 6.40
C ALA A 216 -19.22 20.09 5.97
N VAL A 217 -19.99 21.13 5.64
CA VAL A 217 -19.47 22.44 5.27
C VAL A 217 -18.86 23.17 6.46
N GLN A 218 -19.59 23.32 7.55
CA GLN A 218 -19.14 24.12 8.70
C GLN A 218 -18.10 23.40 9.58
N GLY A 219 -18.03 22.07 9.49
CA GLY A 219 -17.29 21.24 10.44
C GLY A 219 -18.07 21.08 11.75
N CYS A 220 -17.94 19.93 12.40
CA CYS A 220 -18.64 19.66 13.65
C CYS A 220 -17.90 18.65 14.53
N SER A 221 -18.12 18.73 15.84
CA SER A 221 -17.69 17.71 16.80
C SER A 221 -18.82 16.71 17.01
N ARG A 222 -18.63 15.45 16.62
CA ARG A 222 -19.63 14.38 16.76
C ARG A 222 -19.08 13.22 17.60
N SER A 223 -19.94 12.65 18.44
CA SER A 223 -19.63 11.44 19.21
C SER A 223 -20.18 10.21 18.52
N VAL A 224 -19.30 9.30 18.10
CA VAL A 224 -19.67 8.06 17.44
C VAL A 224 -19.66 6.93 18.46
N THR A 225 -20.78 6.20 18.56
CA THR A 225 -20.90 5.03 19.44
C THR A 225 -20.97 3.76 18.59
N PHE A 226 -20.09 2.81 18.85
CA PHE A 226 -20.06 1.54 18.12
C PHE A 226 -19.75 0.37 19.07
N GLN A 227 -20.17 -0.83 18.67
CA GLN A 227 -19.91 -2.06 19.44
C GLN A 227 -18.54 -2.61 19.05
N THR A 228 -17.65 -2.78 20.02
CA THR A 228 -16.34 -3.41 19.79
C THR A 228 -15.93 -4.25 21.00
N ASP A 229 -14.88 -5.04 20.83
CA ASP A 229 -14.23 -5.72 21.93
C ASP A 229 -13.44 -4.69 22.76
N VAL A 230 -13.74 -4.61 24.05
CA VAL A 230 -13.07 -3.72 25.01
C VAL A 230 -12.39 -4.58 26.06
N SER A 231 -11.27 -4.10 26.62
CA SER A 231 -10.62 -4.74 27.75
C SER A 231 -11.61 -4.96 28.89
N CYS A 232 -11.62 -6.15 29.46
CA CYS A 232 -12.53 -6.47 30.55
C CYS A 232 -12.16 -5.70 31.81
N ASP A 233 -13.00 -4.73 32.22
CA ASP A 233 -12.79 -3.91 33.41
C ASP A 233 -12.64 -4.75 34.69
N ASP A 234 -13.43 -5.82 34.83
CA ASP A 234 -13.44 -6.65 36.05
C ASP A 234 -12.11 -7.37 36.33
N CYS A 235 -11.31 -7.64 35.30
CA CYS A 235 -10.00 -8.30 35.42
C CYS A 235 -8.84 -7.47 34.89
N GLY A 236 -9.09 -6.25 34.41
CA GLY A 236 -8.10 -5.40 33.75
C GLY A 236 -7.42 -6.07 32.54
N GLY A 237 -8.12 -6.96 31.83
CA GLY A 237 -7.55 -7.69 30.70
C GLY A 237 -6.63 -8.87 31.05
N THR A 238 -6.51 -9.27 32.31
CA THR A 238 -5.71 -10.45 32.71
C THR A 238 -6.40 -11.78 32.42
N GLY A 239 -7.74 -11.78 32.39
CA GLY A 239 -8.56 -12.96 32.17
C GLY A 239 -8.81 -13.79 33.43
N VAL A 240 -8.26 -13.34 34.56
CA VAL A 240 -8.40 -13.97 35.88
C VAL A 240 -9.00 -12.98 36.88
N PRO A 241 -9.73 -13.43 37.91
CA PRO A 241 -10.26 -12.53 38.92
C PRO A 241 -9.13 -11.79 39.65
N PRO A 242 -9.33 -10.52 40.02
CA PRO A 242 -8.33 -9.75 40.76
C PRO A 242 -7.94 -10.49 42.05
N GLY A 243 -6.63 -10.56 42.32
CA GLY A 243 -6.08 -11.28 43.47
C GLY A 243 -5.73 -12.75 43.23
N THR A 244 -6.13 -13.35 42.10
CA THR A 244 -5.73 -14.72 41.76
C THR A 244 -4.36 -14.72 41.09
N ARG A 245 -3.36 -15.38 41.69
CA ARG A 245 -2.03 -15.55 41.08
C ARG A 245 -1.99 -16.84 40.25
N PRO A 246 -1.64 -16.78 38.96
CA PRO A 246 -1.46 -17.99 38.17
C PRO A 246 -0.32 -18.84 38.73
N GLU A 247 -0.56 -20.13 38.91
CA GLU A 247 0.47 -21.06 39.36
C GLU A 247 1.35 -21.48 38.19
N THR A 248 2.64 -21.72 38.45
CA THR A 248 3.54 -22.26 37.42
C THR A 248 3.10 -23.68 37.06
N CYS A 249 2.95 -23.93 35.76
CA CYS A 249 2.55 -25.24 35.26
C CYS A 249 3.59 -26.29 35.64
N LYS A 250 3.22 -27.28 36.47
CA LYS A 250 4.16 -28.31 36.98
C LYS A 250 4.80 -29.15 35.86
N PRO A 251 4.06 -29.61 34.82
CA PRO A 251 4.62 -30.41 33.73
C PRO A 251 5.70 -29.71 32.89
N CYS A 252 5.53 -28.42 32.57
CA CYS A 252 6.51 -27.66 31.77
C CYS A 252 7.42 -26.75 32.62
N ARG A 253 7.19 -26.67 33.93
CA ARG A 253 7.92 -25.79 34.85
C ARG A 253 8.01 -24.33 34.36
N GLY A 254 6.97 -23.84 33.68
CA GLY A 254 6.93 -22.48 33.15
C GLY A 254 7.40 -22.31 31.71
N SER A 255 8.02 -23.32 31.08
CA SER A 255 8.54 -23.20 29.71
C SER A 255 7.46 -23.15 28.63
N GLY A 256 6.23 -23.57 28.95
CA GLY A 256 5.14 -23.70 27.96
C GLY A 256 5.29 -24.88 26.99
N VAL A 257 6.47 -25.49 26.92
CA VAL A 257 6.79 -26.62 26.03
C VAL A 257 7.33 -27.81 26.81
N ILE A 258 6.97 -29.02 26.38
CA ILE A 258 7.53 -30.27 26.91
C ILE A 258 8.43 -30.89 25.83
N ILE A 259 9.59 -31.39 26.25
CA ILE A 259 10.52 -32.07 25.35
C ILE A 259 10.26 -33.56 25.44
N MET A 260 9.73 -34.14 24.37
CA MET A 260 9.55 -35.58 24.24
C MET A 260 10.78 -36.16 23.53
N GLN A 261 11.59 -36.90 24.28
CA GLN A 261 12.75 -37.61 23.71
C GLN A 261 12.36 -39.08 23.48
N LYS A 262 12.29 -39.49 22.21
CA LYS A 262 12.14 -40.91 21.82
C LYS A 262 13.40 -41.33 21.07
N GLY A 263 14.29 -42.04 21.77
CA GLY A 263 15.57 -42.47 21.21
C GLY A 263 16.49 -41.27 20.89
N PRO A 264 17.18 -41.25 19.74
CA PRO A 264 18.06 -40.14 19.34
C PRO A 264 17.29 -38.87 18.93
N PHE A 265 15.97 -38.95 18.75
CA PHE A 265 15.14 -37.82 18.34
C PHE A 265 14.54 -37.09 19.55
N ARG A 266 14.74 -35.77 19.60
CA ARG A 266 14.11 -34.85 20.57
C ARG A 266 13.08 -34.01 19.83
N MET A 267 11.81 -34.14 20.22
CA MET A 267 10.71 -33.35 19.67
C MET A 267 10.16 -32.44 20.76
N GLN A 268 10.04 -31.15 20.48
CA GLN A 268 9.38 -30.20 21.37
C GLN A 268 7.90 -30.12 20.99
N SER A 269 7.01 -30.24 21.98
CA SER A 269 5.57 -30.04 21.79
C SER A 269 5.05 -29.05 22.82
N THR A 270 3.94 -28.38 22.51
CA THR A 270 3.27 -27.49 23.47
C THR A 270 2.77 -28.30 24.66
N CYS A 271 2.92 -27.75 25.86
CA CYS A 271 2.48 -28.44 27.07
C CYS A 271 0.95 -28.60 27.04
N PRO A 272 0.41 -29.83 27.09
CA PRO A 272 -1.04 -30.06 26.98
C PRO A 272 -1.82 -29.49 28.17
N THR A 273 -1.16 -29.28 29.32
CA THR A 273 -1.79 -28.78 30.55
C THR A 273 -1.96 -27.26 30.56
N CYS A 274 -1.03 -26.50 29.99
CA CYS A 274 -1.12 -25.02 29.94
C CYS A 274 -1.30 -24.46 28.53
N GLY A 275 -1.35 -25.29 27.50
CA GLY A 275 -1.53 -24.87 26.11
C GLY A 275 -0.43 -23.94 25.59
N GLY A 276 0.77 -23.98 26.19
CA GLY A 276 1.87 -23.06 25.85
C GLY A 276 2.02 -21.85 26.78
N ALA A 277 1.05 -21.55 27.65
CA ALA A 277 1.10 -20.35 28.50
C ALA A 277 2.13 -20.41 29.65
N GLY A 278 2.69 -21.58 29.95
CA GLY A 278 3.63 -21.79 31.06
C GLY A 278 3.02 -21.69 32.47
N LYS A 279 1.81 -21.15 32.58
CA LYS A 279 1.07 -20.98 33.84
C LYS A 279 -0.29 -21.66 33.75
N THR A 280 -0.78 -22.16 34.87
CA THR A 280 -2.10 -22.75 35.03
C THR A 280 -2.94 -21.86 35.93
N VAL A 281 -4.18 -21.61 35.52
CA VAL A 281 -5.13 -20.79 36.25
C VAL A 281 -6.24 -21.69 36.76
N THR A 282 -6.57 -21.57 38.05
CA THR A 282 -7.66 -22.32 38.68
C THR A 282 -9.02 -21.68 38.42
N ASN A 283 -9.11 -20.35 38.53
CA ASN A 283 -10.35 -19.58 38.36
C ASN A 283 -10.22 -18.54 37.25
N TYR A 284 -11.13 -18.57 36.29
CA TYR A 284 -11.25 -17.57 35.24
C TYR A 284 -12.16 -16.42 35.67
N CYS A 285 -11.97 -15.24 35.08
CA CYS A 285 -12.86 -14.11 35.31
C CYS A 285 -14.29 -14.43 34.84
N ASN A 286 -15.30 -14.15 35.67
CA ASN A 286 -16.70 -14.46 35.36
C ASN A 286 -17.26 -13.65 34.19
N ALA A 287 -16.80 -12.41 34.02
CA ALA A 287 -17.30 -11.51 32.97
C ALA A 287 -16.77 -11.88 31.57
N CYS A 288 -15.45 -12.08 31.44
CA CYS A 288 -14.82 -12.42 30.15
C CYS A 288 -14.61 -13.93 29.93
N LYS A 289 -14.81 -14.76 30.96
CA LYS A 289 -14.60 -16.22 30.93
C LYS A 289 -13.21 -16.61 30.41
N GLY A 290 -12.19 -15.87 30.83
CA GLY A 290 -10.80 -16.08 30.41
C GLY A 290 -10.41 -15.45 29.07
N LYS A 291 -11.35 -14.82 28.34
CA LYS A 291 -11.09 -14.20 27.02
C LYS A 291 -10.42 -12.84 27.09
N ARG A 292 -10.28 -12.24 28.28
CA ARG A 292 -9.66 -10.92 28.56
C ARG A 292 -10.39 -9.69 27.97
N VAL A 293 -11.17 -9.87 26.91
CA VAL A 293 -12.01 -8.83 26.29
C VAL A 293 -13.50 -9.15 26.41
N VAL A 294 -14.33 -8.11 26.35
CA VAL A 294 -15.80 -8.16 26.38
C VAL A 294 -16.38 -7.21 25.34
N LYS A 295 -17.47 -7.61 24.68
CA LYS A 295 -18.18 -6.75 23.72
C LYS A 295 -18.96 -5.67 24.46
N ARG A 296 -18.60 -4.40 24.24
CA ARG A 296 -19.28 -3.24 24.83
C ARG A 296 -19.35 -2.07 23.84
N PRO A 297 -20.34 -1.18 23.98
CA PRO A 297 -20.37 0.06 23.21
C PRO A 297 -19.23 0.98 23.65
N LYS A 298 -18.42 1.43 22.70
CA LYS A 298 -17.37 2.44 22.90
C LYS A 298 -17.81 3.73 22.22
N THR A 299 -17.72 4.84 22.95
CA THR A 299 -18.03 6.17 22.43
C THR A 299 -16.74 6.93 22.22
N VAL A 300 -16.52 7.44 21.01
CA VAL A 300 -15.35 8.25 20.66
C VAL A 300 -15.84 9.60 20.14
N LYS A 301 -15.26 10.70 20.64
CA LYS A 301 -15.51 12.05 20.13
C LYS A 301 -14.54 12.32 18.98
N ILE A 302 -15.07 12.75 17.84
CA ILE A 302 -14.30 13.10 16.65
C ILE A 302 -14.64 14.53 16.25
N ASP A 303 -13.61 15.30 15.95
CA ASP A 303 -13.72 16.62 15.37
C ASP A 303 -13.57 16.50 13.85
N ILE A 304 -14.62 16.87 13.13
CA ILE A 304 -14.70 16.77 11.67
C ILE A 304 -14.34 18.13 11.10
N PRO A 305 -13.31 18.20 10.24
CA PRO A 305 -12.91 19.46 9.63
C PRO A 305 -14.01 20.01 8.72
N ALA A 306 -14.09 21.32 8.62
CA ALA A 306 -14.93 22.02 7.67
C ALA A 306 -14.56 21.64 6.22
N GLY A 307 -15.56 21.59 5.34
CA GLY A 307 -15.39 21.28 3.92
C GLY A 307 -15.08 19.82 3.60
N ILE A 308 -15.39 18.86 4.49
CA ILE A 308 -15.11 17.44 4.25
C ILE A 308 -15.89 16.90 3.04
N ASP A 309 -15.25 16.05 2.22
CA ASP A 309 -15.87 15.43 1.05
C ASP A 309 -16.69 14.18 1.43
N ASP A 310 -17.63 13.82 0.55
CA ASP A 310 -18.35 12.55 0.67
C ASP A 310 -17.41 11.35 0.51
N SER A 311 -17.67 10.29 1.27
CA SER A 311 -16.90 9.05 1.27
C SER A 311 -15.45 9.20 1.73
N GLN A 312 -15.06 10.35 2.30
CA GLN A 312 -13.76 10.55 2.91
C GLN A 312 -13.60 9.70 4.19
N GLN A 313 -12.42 9.13 4.38
CA GLN A 313 -12.11 8.30 5.55
C GLN A 313 -11.23 9.05 6.55
N ILE A 314 -11.68 9.08 7.81
CA ILE A 314 -10.91 9.60 8.94
C ILE A 314 -10.41 8.39 9.75
N LYS A 315 -9.09 8.31 9.93
CA LYS A 315 -8.45 7.28 10.74
C LYS A 315 -8.17 7.80 12.14
N MET A 316 -8.60 7.07 13.15
CA MET A 316 -8.23 7.28 14.55
C MET A 316 -7.41 6.09 15.05
N SER A 317 -6.13 6.33 15.29
CA SER A 317 -5.22 5.30 15.77
C SER A 317 -5.62 4.78 17.14
N ARG A 318 -5.50 3.46 17.36
CA ARG A 318 -5.75 2.74 18.63
C ARG A 318 -7.14 2.92 19.24
N ASN A 319 -8.10 3.37 18.44
CA ASN A 319 -9.48 3.58 18.89
C ASN A 319 -10.44 2.44 18.50
N GLY A 320 -9.97 1.42 17.79
CA GLY A 320 -10.69 0.20 17.43
C GLY A 320 -10.87 -0.76 18.61
N GLY A 321 -10.88 -2.06 18.30
CA GLY A 321 -11.05 -3.13 19.29
C GLY A 321 -9.81 -3.39 20.12
N ALA A 322 -10.00 -3.85 21.35
CA ALA A 322 -8.94 -4.30 22.23
C ALA A 322 -8.45 -5.71 21.83
N ASP A 323 -7.16 -5.95 21.98
CA ASP A 323 -6.55 -7.24 21.72
C ASP A 323 -6.74 -8.21 22.91
N PRO A 324 -7.18 -9.46 22.69
CA PRO A 324 -7.23 -10.47 23.74
C PRO A 324 -5.88 -10.79 24.39
N GLU A 325 -4.77 -10.69 23.67
CA GLU A 325 -3.45 -10.97 24.24
C GLU A 325 -2.87 -9.80 25.04
N GLY A 326 -3.51 -8.63 24.99
CA GLY A 326 -3.07 -7.42 25.67
C GLY A 326 -2.08 -6.59 24.84
N ASN A 327 -1.99 -6.84 23.53
CA ASN A 327 -1.27 -5.98 22.60
C ASN A 327 -2.03 -4.66 22.35
N GLN A 328 -1.51 -3.83 21.44
CA GLN A 328 -2.10 -2.53 21.14
C GLN A 328 -3.52 -2.70 20.56
N PRO A 329 -4.49 -1.83 20.91
CA PRO A 329 -5.79 -1.83 20.25
C PRO A 329 -5.67 -1.53 18.76
N GLY A 330 -6.61 -2.05 17.98
CA GLY A 330 -6.75 -1.74 16.55
C GLY A 330 -7.16 -0.29 16.30
N ASP A 331 -7.25 0.08 15.04
CA ASP A 331 -7.60 1.42 14.59
C ASP A 331 -9.10 1.56 14.30
N LEU A 332 -9.62 2.78 14.38
CA LEU A 332 -10.99 3.11 13.99
C LEU A 332 -10.98 3.90 12.69
N TYR A 333 -11.66 3.38 11.68
CA TYR A 333 -11.85 4.00 10.38
C TYR A 333 -13.28 4.51 10.27
N ILE A 334 -13.44 5.81 10.10
CA ILE A 334 -14.75 6.45 9.98
C ILE A 334 -14.91 6.89 8.54
N THR A 335 -15.83 6.27 7.82
CA THR A 335 -16.23 6.72 6.48
C THR A 335 -17.35 7.74 6.64
N VAL A 336 -17.09 8.98 6.24
CA VAL A 336 -18.09 10.04 6.26
C VAL A 336 -18.99 9.91 5.04
N LYS A 337 -20.30 10.01 5.26
CA LYS A 337 -21.31 10.02 4.22
C LYS A 337 -22.14 11.29 4.35
N VAL A 338 -22.04 12.18 3.37
CA VAL A 338 -22.73 13.46 3.39
C VAL A 338 -24.11 13.27 2.75
N GLN A 339 -25.15 13.63 3.50
CA GLN A 339 -26.52 13.63 2.99
C GLN A 339 -26.71 14.75 1.96
N ALA A 340 -27.36 14.42 0.85
CA ALA A 340 -27.68 15.40 -0.19
C ALA A 340 -28.70 16.43 0.35
N ASP A 341 -28.45 17.70 0.04
CA ASP A 341 -29.33 18.80 0.40
C ASP A 341 -30.24 19.16 -0.80
N PRO A 342 -31.53 19.51 -0.56
CA PRO A 342 -32.44 19.89 -1.64
C PRO A 342 -32.13 21.28 -2.24
N VAL A 343 -31.47 22.17 -1.50
CA VAL A 343 -31.17 23.55 -1.92
C VAL A 343 -29.75 23.65 -2.47
N PHE A 344 -28.79 22.99 -1.82
CA PHE A 344 -27.38 23.08 -2.15
C PHE A 344 -26.88 21.83 -2.88
N ARG A 345 -26.17 22.03 -4.00
CA ARG A 345 -25.45 20.97 -4.70
C ARG A 345 -23.97 21.31 -4.75
N ARG A 346 -23.12 20.43 -4.18
CA ARG A 346 -21.67 20.58 -4.25
C ARG A 346 -21.11 19.87 -5.48
N GLU A 347 -20.35 20.59 -6.28
CA GLU A 347 -19.60 20.08 -7.44
C GLU A 347 -18.13 20.47 -7.25
N GLY A 348 -17.33 19.54 -6.71
CA GLY A 348 -15.94 19.83 -6.34
C GLY A 348 -15.86 20.85 -5.21
N ALA A 349 -15.19 21.98 -5.46
CA ALA A 349 -15.05 23.09 -4.51
C ALA A 349 -16.20 24.11 -4.61
N ASP A 350 -17.04 24.02 -5.65
CA ASP A 350 -18.10 24.98 -5.89
C ASP A 350 -19.44 24.46 -5.35
N ILE A 351 -20.27 25.40 -4.88
CA ILE A 351 -21.62 25.13 -4.38
C ILE A 351 -22.62 25.84 -5.29
N HIS A 352 -23.53 25.05 -5.85
CA HIS A 352 -24.60 25.48 -6.72
C HIS A 352 -25.91 25.56 -5.96
N VAL A 353 -26.67 26.62 -6.24
CA VAL A 353 -28.02 26.84 -5.75
C VAL A 353 -28.86 27.30 -6.92
N ASP A 354 -30.04 26.68 -7.09
CA ASP A 354 -30.99 27.08 -8.12
C ASP A 354 -31.85 28.23 -7.61
N ALA A 355 -31.62 29.44 -8.15
CA ALA A 355 -32.43 30.62 -7.85
C ALA A 355 -33.66 30.68 -8.77
N VAL A 356 -34.85 30.55 -8.20
CA VAL A 356 -36.11 30.66 -8.95
C VAL A 356 -36.45 32.13 -9.16
N LEU A 357 -36.56 32.55 -10.42
CA LEU A 357 -36.88 33.93 -10.82
C LEU A 357 -38.24 34.00 -11.50
N SER A 358 -38.96 35.09 -11.26
CA SER A 358 -40.12 35.42 -12.09
C SER A 358 -39.68 35.92 -13.47
N ILE A 359 -40.52 35.68 -14.48
CA ILE A 359 -40.26 36.11 -15.87
C ILE A 359 -40.05 37.63 -15.95
N THR A 360 -40.81 38.40 -15.18
CA THR A 360 -40.69 39.86 -15.14
C THR A 360 -39.34 40.31 -14.58
N GLN A 361 -38.87 39.69 -13.50
CA GLN A 361 -37.54 39.96 -12.93
C GLN A 361 -36.40 39.57 -13.89
N ALA A 362 -36.54 38.49 -14.64
CA ALA A 362 -35.54 38.09 -15.63
C ALA A 362 -35.42 39.09 -16.79
N ILE A 363 -36.55 39.63 -17.27
CA ILE A 363 -36.57 40.60 -18.38
C ILE A 363 -36.14 42.00 -17.93
N LEU A 364 -36.78 42.54 -16.89
CA LEU A 364 -36.58 43.92 -16.44
C LEU A 364 -35.36 44.10 -15.53
N GLY A 365 -34.87 43.01 -14.94
CA GLY A 365 -33.91 43.05 -13.85
C GLY A 365 -34.61 43.32 -12.51
N GLY A 366 -33.87 43.14 -11.42
CA GLY A 366 -34.42 43.29 -10.08
C GLY A 366 -33.46 42.80 -8.99
N THR A 367 -34.02 42.47 -7.83
CA THR A 367 -33.29 41.81 -6.74
C THR A 367 -34.02 40.54 -6.34
N THR A 368 -33.26 39.50 -6.01
CA THR A 368 -33.77 38.23 -5.48
C THR A 368 -32.97 37.82 -4.25
N GLN A 369 -33.58 37.08 -3.34
CA GLN A 369 -32.87 36.51 -2.19
C GLN A 369 -32.41 35.10 -2.55
N VAL A 370 -31.12 34.82 -2.33
CA VAL A 370 -30.53 33.51 -2.57
C VAL A 370 -29.93 33.00 -1.26
N PRO A 371 -30.25 31.77 -0.83
CA PRO A 371 -29.66 31.19 0.36
C PRO A 371 -28.18 30.90 0.13
N THR A 372 -27.35 31.30 1.09
CA THR A 372 -25.91 30.95 1.12
C THR A 372 -25.57 30.23 2.42
N LEU A 373 -24.38 29.64 2.51
CA LEU A 373 -23.93 28.88 3.67
C LEU A 373 -23.91 29.66 5.00
N THR A 374 -23.79 31.00 4.92
CA THR A 374 -23.74 31.90 6.09
C THR A 374 -25.08 32.60 6.33
N GLY A 375 -26.06 32.46 5.43
CA GLY A 375 -27.35 33.14 5.48
C GLY A 375 -27.81 33.67 4.13
N ASP A 376 -28.97 34.31 4.09
CA ASP A 376 -29.56 34.80 2.84
C ASP A 376 -28.84 36.07 2.36
N VAL A 377 -28.55 36.12 1.06
CA VAL A 377 -27.91 37.27 0.41
C VAL A 377 -28.81 37.78 -0.70
N VAL A 378 -28.98 39.10 -0.76
CA VAL A 378 -29.70 39.76 -1.85
C VAL A 378 -28.80 39.84 -3.08
N LEU A 379 -29.16 39.12 -4.13
CA LEU A 379 -28.50 39.13 -5.43
C LEU A 379 -29.22 40.10 -6.39
N LYS A 380 -28.46 40.98 -7.04
CA LYS A 380 -28.96 41.81 -8.13
C LYS A 380 -29.02 41.00 -9.42
N VAL A 381 -30.19 40.94 -10.04
CA VAL A 381 -30.44 40.29 -11.33
C VAL A 381 -30.42 41.35 -12.43
N ASN A 382 -29.63 41.11 -13.47
CA ASN A 382 -29.54 42.01 -14.62
C ASN A 382 -30.74 41.81 -15.56
N SER A 383 -31.13 42.88 -16.26
CA SER A 383 -32.16 42.80 -17.31
C SER A 383 -31.72 41.88 -18.44
N GLY A 384 -32.63 41.05 -18.94
CA GLY A 384 -32.36 40.09 -20.01
C GLY A 384 -31.63 38.81 -19.57
N THR A 385 -31.71 38.45 -18.28
CA THR A 385 -31.10 37.20 -17.75
C THR A 385 -31.75 35.97 -18.40
N GLN A 386 -30.92 35.05 -18.90
CA GLN A 386 -31.38 33.84 -19.58
C GLN A 386 -31.55 32.65 -18.60
N PRO A 387 -32.47 31.71 -18.87
CA PRO A 387 -32.55 30.46 -18.11
C PRO A 387 -31.21 29.69 -18.15
N GLY A 388 -30.76 29.19 -17.01
CA GLY A 388 -29.49 28.45 -16.90
C GLY A 388 -28.24 29.34 -16.87
N GLN A 389 -28.38 30.67 -16.93
CA GLN A 389 -27.26 31.59 -16.78
C GLN A 389 -26.66 31.48 -15.37
N LYS A 390 -25.37 31.13 -15.28
CA LYS A 390 -24.64 31.01 -14.01
C LYS A 390 -24.08 32.35 -13.58
N VAL A 391 -24.28 32.72 -12.32
CA VAL A 391 -23.69 33.91 -11.70
C VAL A 391 -22.83 33.48 -10.52
N VAL A 392 -21.56 33.90 -10.50
CA VAL A 392 -20.61 33.50 -9.46
C VAL A 392 -20.60 34.55 -8.35
N LEU A 393 -20.98 34.11 -7.14
CA LEU A 393 -20.85 34.91 -5.92
C LEU A 393 -19.45 34.72 -5.32
N ARG A 394 -18.52 35.63 -5.67
CA ARG A 394 -17.15 35.59 -5.15
C ARG A 394 -17.12 35.82 -3.63
N LYS A 395 -16.25 35.08 -2.92
CA LYS A 395 -16.06 35.13 -1.45
C LYS A 395 -17.24 34.61 -0.60
N LYS A 396 -18.10 33.77 -1.18
CA LYS A 396 -19.23 33.15 -0.49
C LYS A 396 -19.26 31.61 -0.57
N GLY A 397 -18.28 31.01 -1.24
CA GLY A 397 -18.01 29.57 -1.21
C GLY A 397 -16.95 29.21 -0.17
N GLU A 398 -16.88 27.93 0.19
CA GLU A 398 -15.87 27.38 1.10
C GLU A 398 -14.46 27.68 0.57
N GLY A 399 -13.59 28.27 1.41
CA GLY A 399 -12.20 28.58 1.02
C GLY A 399 -11.81 30.06 1.03
N ALA A 400 -12.57 30.94 1.69
CA ALA A 400 -12.05 32.26 2.08
C ALA A 400 -11.44 32.19 3.49
N SER A 401 -10.23 31.62 3.57
CA SER A 401 -9.27 31.86 4.66
C SER A 401 -7.99 32.38 4.04
#